data_AF-A0A1Z9PXD7-F1
#
_entry.id   AF-A0A1Z9PXD7-F1
#
_cell.length_a   1.000
_cell.length_b   1.000
_cell.length_c   1.000
_cell.angle_alpha   90.00
_cell.angle_beta   90.00
_cell.angle_gamma   90.00
#
_symmetry.space_group_name_H-M   'P 1'
#
loop_
_entity.id
_entity.type
_entity.pdbx_description
1 polymer ?
#
loop_
_entity_poly.entity_id
_entity_poly.type
_entity_poly.pdbx_seq_one_letter_code
_entity_poly.pdbx_strand_id
1 'polypeptide(L)'
;MIFTKKRTYKQHDNEKDSFYKFSAKKLSNQNKITDSFSSDICIIGAGLTGISSALHLANNGLTITILEANKVGAGASGRNGGQLGIGMRKDQFFLENKFGFERAKFFWNIGLEAVRTVTNLVNKYEIDCALRKGIMHVGNTKRDYKYFIEEMNHMQKKYDYSNYEYFDYKNIKNEVASERYYSGILSKDSYHLNPLKLTYGLAEACLKNNIKIFENSPVNKIEDKNSEVHIHTNKQIIKSKKIIVACNGYLDDLLGSTRNYFMPINNYIIATEPIGETLAKKLIKRNCGVIDSRFMIDYYRFSEDYRLLFGGPETITSKFVKDAKNFVAKRMYKVFPEMQKYKIEFSWGGTLAISINRLPILGYLMNQKLIYSHAYSGHGLAMSVMAGKLISEKILDKSNRFDMFNQIKHIKIPGGNILRRPIYSSAIIYYRAIDFLNRL
;
A
#
# COMPACT_ATOMS: atom_id res chain seq x y z
N MET A 1 -29.72 19.50 -9.95
CA MET A 1 -28.91 18.45 -10.62
C MET A 1 -28.18 17.63 -9.57
N ILE A 2 -28.63 16.40 -9.30
CA ILE A 2 -27.89 15.46 -8.47
C ILE A 2 -26.69 14.99 -9.32
N PHE A 3 -25.51 15.55 -9.09
CA PHE A 3 -24.28 15.09 -9.74
C PHE A 3 -24.07 13.60 -9.40
N THR A 4 -24.32 12.70 -10.35
CA THR A 4 -24.01 11.28 -10.20
C THR A 4 -22.49 11.13 -10.08
N LYS A 5 -22.03 10.91 -8.84
CA LYS A 5 -20.61 10.70 -8.57
C LYS A 5 -20.13 9.49 -9.37
N LYS A 6 -19.16 9.68 -10.26
CA LYS A 6 -18.49 8.56 -10.96
C LYS A 6 -17.98 7.56 -9.92
N ARG A 7 -18.15 6.26 -10.18
CA ARG A 7 -17.57 5.16 -9.38
C ARG A 7 -16.06 5.39 -9.19
N THR A 8 -15.52 5.04 -8.03
CA THR A 8 -14.10 5.34 -7.70
C THR A 8 -13.13 4.65 -8.65
N TYR A 9 -13.44 3.44 -9.12
CA TYR A 9 -12.65 2.76 -10.15
C TYR A 9 -12.68 3.44 -11.52
N LYS A 10 -13.50 4.49 -11.73
CA LYS A 10 -13.49 5.30 -12.97
C LYS A 10 -12.69 6.59 -12.82
N GLN A 11 -12.11 6.86 -11.66
CA GLN A 11 -11.38 8.09 -11.33
C GLN A 11 -9.87 7.87 -11.50
N HIS A 12 -9.39 7.80 -12.75
CA HIS A 12 -7.99 7.50 -13.11
C HIS A 12 -7.32 8.65 -13.87
N ASP A 13 -7.55 9.90 -13.45
CA ASP A 13 -7.26 11.08 -14.27
C ASP A 13 -5.75 11.32 -14.55
N ASN A 14 -4.82 10.72 -13.78
CA ASN A 14 -3.37 10.99 -13.88
C ASN A 14 -2.50 9.71 -14.03
N GLU A 15 -2.96 8.69 -14.74
CA GLU A 15 -2.21 7.42 -14.86
C GLU A 15 -1.31 7.34 -16.12
N LYS A 16 -1.54 8.19 -17.13
CA LYS A 16 -0.82 8.13 -18.41
C LYS A 16 0.66 8.50 -18.28
N ASP A 17 1.00 9.38 -17.34
CA ASP A 17 2.36 9.89 -17.14
C ASP A 17 3.08 9.21 -15.96
N SER A 18 2.78 7.93 -15.73
CA SER A 18 3.39 7.13 -14.65
C SER A 18 4.69 6.48 -15.10
N PHE A 19 5.79 6.76 -14.39
CA PHE A 19 7.07 6.09 -14.61
C PHE A 19 6.96 4.57 -14.47
N TYR A 20 6.09 4.07 -13.57
CA TYR A 20 5.92 2.63 -13.40
C TYR A 20 5.35 1.95 -14.63
N LYS A 21 4.38 2.58 -15.31
CA LYS A 21 3.86 2.06 -16.59
C LYS A 21 4.88 2.14 -17.71
N PHE A 22 5.71 3.17 -17.70
CA PHE A 22 6.80 3.34 -18.66
C PHE A 22 7.88 2.24 -18.51
N SER A 23 8.28 1.95 -17.27
CA SER A 23 9.39 1.02 -16.96
C SER A 23 8.98 -0.45 -16.89
N ALA A 24 7.71 -0.77 -16.64
CA ALA A 24 7.25 -2.15 -16.51
C ALA A 24 7.04 -2.82 -17.89
N LYS A 25 7.50 -4.06 -18.03
CA LYS A 25 7.06 -4.93 -19.12
C LYS A 25 5.54 -5.08 -19.04
N LYS A 26 4.83 -4.77 -20.13
CA LYS A 26 3.37 -4.85 -20.14
C LYS A 26 2.94 -6.30 -19.98
N LEU A 27 2.09 -6.55 -18.99
CA LEU A 27 1.32 -7.78 -18.90
C LEU A 27 0.42 -7.90 -20.13
N SER A 28 0.34 -9.10 -20.72
CA SER A 28 -0.61 -9.37 -21.81
C SER A 28 -2.03 -8.97 -21.38
N ASN A 29 -2.80 -8.37 -22.29
CA ASN A 29 -4.18 -8.00 -21.99
C ASN A 29 -4.97 -9.25 -21.58
N GLN A 30 -5.66 -9.16 -20.45
CA GLN A 30 -6.54 -10.24 -20.02
C GLN A 30 -7.93 -10.04 -20.62
N ASN A 31 -8.63 -11.14 -20.85
CA ASN A 31 -9.96 -11.10 -21.45
C ASN A 31 -10.94 -10.36 -20.55
N LYS A 32 -11.96 -9.77 -21.17
CA LYS A 32 -13.15 -9.31 -20.45
C LYS A 32 -14.08 -10.49 -20.22
N ILE A 33 -14.84 -10.48 -19.13
CA ILE A 33 -15.89 -11.46 -18.94
C ILE A 33 -16.99 -11.34 -20.01
N THR A 34 -17.34 -12.46 -20.64
CA THR A 34 -18.39 -12.59 -21.67
C THR A 34 -19.54 -13.45 -21.20
N ASP A 35 -19.24 -14.49 -20.41
CA ASP A 35 -20.18 -15.54 -20.03
C ASP A 35 -20.35 -15.65 -18.52
N SER A 36 -21.50 -16.19 -18.11
CA SER A 36 -21.77 -16.55 -16.71
C SER A 36 -21.22 -17.96 -16.44
N PHE A 37 -20.61 -18.17 -15.27
CA PHE A 37 -20.03 -19.47 -14.88
C PHE A 37 -19.92 -19.61 -13.36
N SER A 38 -19.51 -20.79 -12.91
CA SER A 38 -19.21 -21.08 -11.51
C SER A 38 -17.70 -21.15 -11.26
N SER A 39 -17.26 -20.70 -10.09
CA SER A 39 -15.88 -20.82 -9.59
C SER A 39 -15.96 -21.17 -8.11
N ASP A 40 -15.00 -21.93 -7.58
CA ASP A 40 -14.97 -22.21 -6.14
C ASP A 40 -14.69 -20.93 -5.34
N ILE A 41 -13.79 -20.10 -5.87
CA ILE A 41 -13.41 -18.81 -5.30
C ILE A 41 -13.43 -17.72 -6.37
N CYS A 42 -14.24 -16.69 -6.13
CA CYS A 42 -14.23 -15.46 -6.93
C CYS A 42 -13.56 -14.32 -6.14
N ILE A 43 -12.55 -13.70 -6.73
CA ILE A 43 -11.77 -12.61 -6.14
C ILE A 43 -12.09 -11.31 -6.86
N ILE A 44 -12.42 -10.26 -6.12
CA ILE A 44 -12.77 -8.94 -6.66
C ILE A 44 -11.60 -7.97 -6.39
N GLY A 45 -10.89 -7.64 -7.47
CA GLY A 45 -9.72 -6.74 -7.49
C GLY A 45 -8.41 -7.48 -7.75
N ALA A 46 -7.74 -7.13 -8.85
CA ALA A 46 -6.41 -7.64 -9.21
C ALA A 46 -5.28 -6.71 -8.72
N GLY A 47 -5.39 -6.30 -7.45
CA GLY A 47 -4.29 -5.72 -6.70
C GLY A 47 -3.52 -6.80 -5.91
N LEU A 48 -2.50 -6.38 -5.17
CA LEU A 48 -1.62 -7.26 -4.40
C LEU A 48 -2.37 -8.20 -3.44
N THR A 49 -3.42 -7.72 -2.75
CA THR A 49 -4.22 -8.57 -1.86
C THR A 49 -4.92 -9.70 -2.62
N GLY A 50 -5.57 -9.38 -3.74
CA GLY A 50 -6.31 -10.35 -4.54
C GLY A 50 -5.38 -11.35 -5.22
N ILE A 51 -4.32 -10.86 -5.86
CA ILE A 51 -3.30 -11.68 -6.51
C ILE A 51 -2.60 -12.59 -5.49
N SER A 52 -2.18 -12.06 -4.34
CA SER A 52 -1.55 -12.86 -3.30
C SER A 52 -2.50 -13.93 -2.76
N SER A 53 -3.79 -13.60 -2.55
CA SER A 53 -4.78 -14.61 -2.13
C SER A 53 -4.87 -15.74 -3.16
N ALA A 54 -4.97 -15.39 -4.44
CA ALA A 54 -5.05 -16.36 -5.52
C ALA A 54 -3.83 -17.28 -5.56
N LEU A 55 -2.61 -16.73 -5.44
CA LEU A 55 -1.36 -17.50 -5.42
C LEU A 55 -1.24 -18.44 -4.21
N HIS A 56 -1.69 -18.02 -3.03
CA HIS A 56 -1.61 -18.86 -1.82
C HIS A 56 -2.72 -19.93 -1.78
N LEU A 57 -3.82 -19.71 -2.50
CA LEU A 57 -4.86 -20.71 -2.74
C LEU A 57 -4.54 -21.64 -3.92
N ALA A 58 -3.60 -21.25 -4.79
CA ALA A 58 -3.15 -22.08 -5.90
C ALA A 58 -2.73 -23.48 -5.41
N ASN A 59 -2.90 -24.48 -6.27
CA ASN A 59 -2.54 -25.88 -6.00
C ASN A 59 -3.34 -26.58 -4.88
N ASN A 60 -4.43 -25.99 -4.38
CA ASN A 60 -5.37 -26.66 -3.46
C ASN A 60 -6.57 -27.30 -4.20
N GLY A 61 -6.47 -27.52 -5.52
CA GLY A 61 -7.54 -28.13 -6.33
C GLY A 61 -8.78 -27.23 -6.54
N LEU A 62 -8.68 -25.94 -6.27
CA LEU A 62 -9.79 -24.97 -6.35
C LEU A 62 -9.77 -24.22 -7.69
N THR A 63 -10.94 -24.01 -8.27
CA THR A 63 -11.11 -23.10 -9.41
C THR A 63 -11.18 -21.65 -8.92
N ILE A 64 -10.18 -20.85 -9.29
CA ILE A 64 -10.02 -19.47 -8.83
C ILE A 64 -10.17 -18.51 -10.01
N THR A 65 -11.01 -17.49 -9.82
CA THR A 65 -11.24 -16.42 -10.79
C THR A 65 -11.02 -15.06 -10.15
N ILE A 66 -10.30 -14.16 -10.82
CA ILE A 66 -10.11 -12.76 -10.41
C ILE A 66 -10.86 -11.84 -11.38
N LEU A 67 -11.70 -10.95 -10.86
CA LEU A 67 -12.40 -9.91 -11.60
C LEU A 67 -11.79 -8.54 -11.27
N GLU A 68 -11.31 -7.83 -12.28
CA GLU A 68 -10.72 -6.50 -12.17
C GLU A 68 -11.52 -5.49 -12.99
N ALA A 69 -11.89 -4.37 -12.36
CA ALA A 69 -12.68 -3.33 -12.99
C ALA A 69 -11.94 -2.61 -14.12
N ASN A 70 -10.61 -2.53 -14.04
CA ASN A 70 -9.73 -1.93 -15.03
C ASN A 70 -8.66 -2.93 -15.50
N LYS A 71 -7.39 -2.57 -15.34
CA LYS A 71 -6.20 -3.40 -15.59
C LYS A 71 -5.59 -3.86 -14.28
N VAL A 72 -4.89 -4.99 -14.31
CA VAL A 72 -4.09 -5.48 -13.19
C VAL A 72 -3.22 -4.35 -12.63
N GLY A 73 -3.24 -4.18 -11.30
CA GLY A 73 -2.43 -3.16 -10.63
C GLY A 73 -2.86 -1.69 -10.80
N ALA A 74 -3.98 -1.38 -11.49
CA ALA A 74 -4.43 0.01 -11.75
C ALA A 74 -4.75 0.83 -10.48
N GLY A 75 -4.95 0.15 -9.34
CA GLY A 75 -5.18 0.77 -8.03
C GLY A 75 -3.89 1.13 -7.28
N ALA A 76 -3.96 1.14 -5.94
CA ALA A 76 -2.83 1.51 -5.08
C ALA A 76 -1.61 0.57 -5.26
N SER A 77 -1.84 -0.68 -5.63
CA SER A 77 -0.81 -1.70 -5.80
C SER A 77 0.23 -1.34 -6.85
N GLY A 78 -0.17 -0.74 -7.99
CA GLY A 78 0.75 -0.33 -9.04
C GLY A 78 1.19 1.14 -8.98
N ARG A 79 0.84 1.87 -7.92
CA ARG A 79 0.98 3.35 -7.88
C ARG A 79 1.69 3.89 -6.63
N ASN A 80 1.95 3.04 -5.63
CA ASN A 80 2.55 3.45 -4.36
C ASN A 80 4.06 3.76 -4.45
N GLY A 81 4.66 4.26 -3.36
CA GLY A 81 6.06 4.68 -3.33
C GLY A 81 7.10 3.56 -3.43
N GLY A 82 6.70 2.29 -3.32
CA GLY A 82 7.62 1.15 -3.41
C GLY A 82 8.33 0.80 -2.11
N GLN A 83 7.97 1.39 -0.97
CA GLN A 83 8.55 1.08 0.35
C GLN A 83 8.02 -0.25 0.87
N LEU A 84 8.88 -1.27 0.89
CA LEU A 84 8.63 -2.59 1.48
C LEU A 84 9.19 -2.63 2.90
N GLY A 85 8.50 -1.94 3.81
CA GLY A 85 8.89 -1.83 5.23
C GLY A 85 8.38 -2.98 6.09
N ILE A 86 9.12 -3.25 7.18
CA ILE A 86 8.73 -4.17 8.25
C ILE A 86 7.72 -3.53 9.22
N GLY A 87 7.14 -4.36 10.09
CA GLY A 87 6.26 -3.93 11.17
C GLY A 87 4.84 -3.57 10.70
N MET A 88 4.19 -2.68 11.45
CA MET A 88 2.88 -2.11 11.12
C MET A 88 3.04 -0.62 10.84
N ARG A 89 1.96 0.03 10.35
CA ARG A 89 1.98 1.50 10.20
C ARG A 89 2.18 2.24 11.53
N LYS A 90 1.78 1.63 12.64
CA LYS A 90 1.96 2.12 14.01
C LYS A 90 3.14 1.40 14.65
N ASP A 91 3.89 2.13 15.46
CA ASP A 91 5.05 1.60 16.18
C ASP A 91 4.65 0.61 17.30
N GLN A 92 5.65 -0.10 17.83
CA GLN A 92 5.42 -1.10 18.86
C GLN A 92 4.97 -0.49 20.19
N PHE A 93 5.37 0.74 20.51
CA PHE A 93 4.88 1.45 21.70
C PHE A 93 3.37 1.64 21.66
N PHE A 94 2.83 2.11 20.52
CA PHE A 94 1.41 2.25 20.31
C PHE A 94 0.69 0.91 20.39
N LEU A 95 1.24 -0.13 19.75
CA LEU A 95 0.62 -1.45 19.71
C LEU A 95 0.59 -2.12 21.09
N GLU A 96 1.67 -2.00 21.87
CA GLU A 96 1.73 -2.48 23.26
C GLU A 96 0.68 -1.80 24.12
N ASN A 97 0.61 -0.47 24.07
CA ASN A 97 -0.37 0.28 24.84
C ASN A 97 -1.82 -0.06 24.42
N LYS A 98 -2.05 -0.32 23.13
CA LYS A 98 -3.40 -0.56 22.61
C LYS A 98 -3.89 -1.99 22.81
N PHE A 99 -3.00 -2.97 22.75
CA PHE A 99 -3.34 -4.39 22.64
C PHE A 99 -2.65 -5.31 23.64
N GLY A 100 -1.71 -4.79 24.45
CA GLY A 100 -0.83 -5.60 25.28
C GLY A 100 0.35 -6.17 24.49
N PHE A 101 1.37 -6.62 25.22
CA PHE A 101 2.64 -7.05 24.65
C PHE A 101 2.53 -8.25 23.70
N GLU A 102 1.82 -9.31 24.08
CA GLU A 102 1.71 -10.52 23.24
C GLU A 102 1.08 -10.24 21.88
N ARG A 103 0.03 -9.42 21.84
CA ARG A 103 -0.61 -9.05 20.58
C ARG A 103 0.24 -8.07 19.77
N ALA A 104 0.99 -7.18 20.42
CA ALA A 104 1.98 -6.34 19.75
C ALA A 104 3.12 -7.18 19.14
N LYS A 105 3.62 -8.20 19.85
CA LYS A 105 4.62 -9.17 19.38
C LYS A 105 4.11 -10.00 18.21
N PHE A 106 2.87 -10.45 18.26
CA PHE A 106 2.22 -11.08 17.12
C PHE A 106 2.26 -10.16 15.88
N PHE A 107 1.83 -8.90 16.01
CA PHE A 107 1.83 -7.96 14.88
C PHE A 107 3.23 -7.63 14.37
N TRP A 108 4.24 -7.54 15.25
CA TRP A 108 5.62 -7.38 14.85
C TRP A 108 6.10 -8.54 13.96
N ASN A 109 5.86 -9.77 14.41
CA ASN A 109 6.24 -10.98 13.69
C ASN A 109 5.54 -11.07 12.33
N ILE A 110 4.25 -10.71 12.26
CA ILE A 110 3.53 -10.62 10.98
C ILE A 110 4.16 -9.57 10.06
N GLY A 111 4.60 -8.42 10.58
CA GLY A 111 5.27 -7.40 9.79
C GLY A 111 6.60 -7.88 9.19
N LEU A 112 7.40 -8.63 9.96
CA LEU A 112 8.62 -9.27 9.47
C LEU A 112 8.30 -10.35 8.42
N GLU A 113 7.32 -11.22 8.70
CA GLU A 113 6.87 -12.26 7.78
C GLU A 113 6.32 -11.67 6.48
N ALA A 114 5.65 -10.51 6.53
CA ALA A 114 5.09 -9.85 5.36
C ALA A 114 6.18 -9.47 4.35
N VAL A 115 7.29 -8.89 4.81
CA VAL A 115 8.43 -8.56 3.94
C VAL A 115 9.06 -9.84 3.38
N ARG A 116 9.30 -10.85 4.23
CA ARG A 116 9.85 -12.15 3.79
C ARG A 116 8.95 -12.84 2.77
N THR A 117 7.63 -12.74 2.93
CA THR A 117 6.67 -13.31 2.00
C THR A 117 6.80 -12.68 0.62
N VAL A 118 6.92 -11.34 0.55
CA VAL A 118 7.16 -10.65 -0.72
C VAL A 118 8.50 -11.07 -1.34
N THR A 119 9.60 -11.06 -0.58
CA THR A 119 10.91 -11.41 -1.13
C THR A 119 10.98 -12.88 -1.57
N ASN A 120 10.33 -13.78 -0.85
CA ASN A 120 10.24 -15.19 -1.23
C ASN A 120 9.43 -15.38 -2.52
N LEU A 121 8.33 -14.65 -2.70
CA LEU A 121 7.55 -14.72 -3.93
C LEU A 121 8.32 -14.11 -5.12
N VAL A 122 9.05 -13.01 -4.90
CA VAL A 122 9.94 -12.41 -5.89
C VAL A 122 10.99 -13.41 -6.34
N ASN A 123 11.65 -14.11 -5.41
CA ASN A 123 12.65 -15.13 -5.74
C ASN A 123 12.01 -16.35 -6.43
N LYS A 124 10.92 -16.88 -5.88
CA LYS A 124 10.24 -18.08 -6.39
C LYS A 124 9.77 -17.93 -7.84
N TYR A 125 9.29 -16.75 -8.22
CA TYR A 125 8.76 -16.47 -9.55
C TYR A 125 9.70 -15.61 -10.40
N GLU A 126 10.95 -15.41 -9.95
CA GLU A 126 12.00 -14.67 -10.66
C GLU A 126 11.54 -13.27 -11.14
N ILE A 127 10.88 -12.53 -10.25
CA ILE A 127 10.26 -11.25 -10.58
C ILE A 127 11.31 -10.13 -10.58
N ASP A 128 11.67 -9.61 -11.76
CA ASP A 128 12.45 -8.38 -11.87
C ASP A 128 11.60 -7.15 -11.48
N CYS A 129 11.58 -6.83 -10.18
CA CYS A 129 10.90 -5.65 -9.65
C CYS A 129 11.87 -4.57 -9.13
N ALA A 130 13.15 -4.61 -9.54
CA ALA A 130 14.18 -3.69 -9.07
C ALA A 130 14.28 -3.64 -7.52
N LEU A 131 14.27 -4.82 -6.87
CA LEU A 131 14.36 -4.94 -5.42
C LEU A 131 15.72 -4.44 -4.89
N ARG A 132 15.68 -3.54 -3.91
CA ARG A 132 16.87 -2.94 -3.27
C ARG A 132 16.70 -2.92 -1.76
N LYS A 133 17.81 -3.11 -1.03
CA LYS A 133 17.79 -3.28 0.43
C LYS A 133 17.75 -1.93 1.16
N GLY A 134 17.06 -1.92 2.28
CA GLY A 134 17.04 -0.84 3.25
C GLY A 134 15.90 0.16 3.07
N ILE A 135 15.33 0.57 4.21
CA ILE A 135 14.57 1.81 4.35
C ILE A 135 15.13 2.59 5.53
N MET A 136 15.48 3.86 5.30
CA MET A 136 15.92 4.80 6.32
C MET A 136 14.76 5.70 6.74
N HIS A 137 14.49 5.75 8.04
CA HIS A 137 13.58 6.71 8.64
C HIS A 137 14.40 7.88 9.17
N VAL A 138 14.16 9.09 8.64
CA VAL A 138 14.96 10.29 8.96
C VAL A 138 14.16 11.30 9.77
N GLY A 139 14.80 11.86 10.79
CA GLY A 139 14.20 12.80 11.74
C GLY A 139 14.28 14.24 11.25
N ASN A 140 13.13 14.90 11.09
CA ASN A 140 13.05 16.31 10.72
C ASN A 140 13.29 17.28 11.89
N THR A 141 13.32 16.80 13.15
CA THR A 141 13.47 17.66 14.33
C THR A 141 14.61 17.22 15.23
N LYS A 142 15.15 18.16 16.02
CA LYS A 142 16.20 17.89 17.02
C LYS A 142 15.79 16.89 18.11
N ARG A 143 14.50 16.59 18.28
CA ARG A 143 14.02 15.62 19.29
C ARG A 143 13.84 14.21 18.72
N ASP A 144 13.82 14.04 17.40
CA ASP A 144 13.53 12.74 16.77
C ASP A 144 14.60 11.68 17.10
N TYR A 145 15.85 12.08 17.38
CA TYR A 145 16.89 11.15 17.80
C TYR A 145 16.52 10.37 19.07
N LYS A 146 15.83 11.01 20.03
CA LYS A 146 15.45 10.36 21.29
C LYS A 146 14.52 9.19 20.99
N TYR A 147 13.54 9.42 20.12
CA TYR A 147 12.61 8.40 19.67
C TYR A 147 13.33 7.26 18.94
N PHE A 148 14.26 7.54 18.02
CA PHE A 148 14.98 6.47 17.31
C PHE A 148 15.85 5.61 18.22
N ILE A 149 16.56 6.22 19.19
CA ILE A 149 17.36 5.46 20.16
C ILE A 149 16.44 4.63 21.06
N GLU A 150 15.34 5.20 21.53
CA GLU A 150 14.35 4.50 22.36
C GLU A 150 13.72 3.33 21.60
N GLU A 151 13.29 3.54 20.36
CA GLU A 151 12.76 2.50 19.48
C GLU A 151 13.79 1.38 19.28
N MET A 152 15.03 1.71 18.89
CA MET A 152 16.08 0.72 18.67
C MET A 152 16.33 -0.14 19.92
N ASN A 153 16.52 0.50 21.08
CA ASN A 153 16.78 -0.19 22.34
C ASN A 153 15.60 -1.05 22.78
N HIS A 154 14.38 -0.55 22.61
CA HIS A 154 13.15 -1.26 22.96
C HIS A 154 12.95 -2.49 22.07
N MET A 155 13.18 -2.34 20.77
CA MET A 155 13.08 -3.45 19.81
C MET A 155 14.14 -4.52 20.06
N GLN A 156 15.37 -4.13 20.40
CA GLN A 156 16.39 -5.08 20.81
C GLN A 156 15.99 -5.81 22.10
N LYS A 157 15.60 -5.07 23.15
CA LYS A 157 15.34 -5.63 24.47
C LYS A 157 14.09 -6.51 24.54
N LYS A 158 12.99 -6.10 23.90
CA LYS A 158 11.69 -6.78 24.02
C LYS A 158 11.35 -7.71 22.86
N TYR A 159 11.91 -7.46 21.68
CA TYR A 159 11.57 -8.20 20.45
C TYR A 159 12.75 -8.95 19.84
N ASP A 160 13.93 -8.89 20.47
CA ASP A 160 15.18 -9.49 19.97
C ASP A 160 15.50 -9.03 18.53
N TYR A 161 15.18 -7.77 18.22
CA TYR A 161 15.39 -7.20 16.90
C TYR A 161 16.51 -6.17 16.95
N SER A 162 17.66 -6.52 16.38
CA SER A 162 18.89 -5.72 16.37
C SER A 162 19.30 -5.21 14.98
N ASN A 163 18.48 -5.46 13.95
CA ASN A 163 18.76 -5.08 12.55
C ASN A 163 18.41 -3.61 12.23
N TYR A 164 18.58 -2.74 13.23
CA TYR A 164 18.57 -1.30 13.08
C TYR A 164 19.99 -0.74 13.12
N GLU A 165 20.23 0.32 12.34
CA GLU A 165 21.47 1.09 12.39
C GLU A 165 21.12 2.57 12.55
N TYR A 166 21.59 3.17 13.63
CA TYR A 166 21.31 4.56 13.97
C TYR A 166 22.39 5.49 13.40
N PHE A 167 21.96 6.67 12.97
CA PHE A 167 22.80 7.77 12.50
C PHE A 167 22.44 9.03 13.28
N ASP A 168 23.44 9.62 13.92
CA ASP A 168 23.32 10.92 14.57
C ASP A 168 23.35 12.08 13.56
N TYR A 169 23.29 13.32 14.07
CA TYR A 169 23.33 14.53 13.26
C TYR A 169 24.54 14.61 12.30
N LYS A 170 25.72 14.19 12.78
CA LYS A 170 26.95 14.27 11.99
C LYS A 170 26.94 13.23 10.87
N ASN A 171 26.47 12.03 11.15
CA ASN A 171 26.52 10.91 10.22
C ASN A 171 25.33 10.89 9.24
N ILE A 172 24.14 11.37 9.64
CA ILE A 172 22.95 11.31 8.77
C ILE A 172 23.14 12.11 7.47
N LYS A 173 23.83 13.26 7.55
CA LYS A 173 24.13 14.09 6.38
C LYS A 173 25.01 13.38 5.34
N ASN A 174 25.84 12.44 5.79
CA ASN A 174 26.69 11.63 4.91
C ASN A 174 25.92 10.46 4.26
N GLU A 175 24.80 10.05 4.86
CA GLU A 175 23.94 8.99 4.33
C GLU A 175 22.87 9.54 3.40
N VAL A 176 22.29 10.70 3.75
CA VAL A 176 21.31 11.44 2.95
C VAL A 176 21.75 12.90 2.87
N ALA A 177 22.13 13.36 1.68
CA ALA A 177 22.70 14.69 1.46
C ALA A 177 21.64 15.82 1.52
N SER A 178 21.06 16.03 2.69
CA SER A 178 20.00 17.00 2.96
C SER A 178 20.25 17.67 4.32
N GLU A 179 20.21 18.99 4.35
CA GLU A 179 20.38 19.80 5.58
C GLU A 179 19.17 19.71 6.54
N ARG A 180 18.11 18.99 6.16
CA ARG A 180 16.85 18.95 6.92
C ARG A 180 16.82 17.94 8.05
N TYR A 181 17.76 17.00 8.06
CA TYR A 181 17.67 15.81 8.90
C TYR A 181 18.62 15.90 10.08
N TYR A 182 18.10 15.55 11.26
CA TYR A 182 18.85 15.63 12.51
C TYR A 182 19.35 14.29 13.02
N SER A 183 18.77 13.21 12.53
CA SER A 183 19.10 11.83 12.88
C SER A 183 18.42 10.89 11.89
N GLY A 184 18.77 9.61 11.92
CA GLY A 184 18.02 8.58 11.20
C GLY A 184 18.26 7.18 11.74
N ILE A 185 17.38 6.27 11.37
CA ILE A 185 17.51 4.85 11.66
C ILE A 185 17.24 4.05 10.39
N LEU A 186 18.16 3.16 10.02
CA LEU A 186 18.04 2.27 8.87
C LEU A 186 17.53 0.91 9.33
N SER A 187 16.40 0.49 8.77
CA SER A 187 15.93 -0.90 8.86
C SER A 187 16.60 -1.75 7.78
N LYS A 188 17.46 -2.68 8.20
CA LYS A 188 18.21 -3.56 7.26
C LYS A 188 17.35 -4.66 6.65
N ASP A 189 16.25 -5.04 7.31
CA ASP A 189 15.32 -6.06 6.83
C ASP A 189 14.17 -5.50 5.97
N SER A 190 14.18 -4.19 5.73
CA SER A 190 13.26 -3.54 4.79
C SER A 190 13.87 -3.46 3.39
N TYR A 191 13.04 -3.20 2.38
CA TYR A 191 13.46 -3.05 0.99
C TYR A 191 12.68 -1.92 0.31
N HIS A 192 13.09 -1.55 -0.90
CA HIS A 192 12.24 -0.82 -1.83
C HIS A 192 12.27 -1.48 -3.21
N LEU A 193 11.22 -1.25 -4.01
CA LEU A 193 11.03 -1.90 -5.31
C LEU A 193 10.08 -1.10 -6.21
N ASN A 194 10.00 -1.47 -7.49
CA ASN A 194 8.95 -1.02 -8.42
C ASN A 194 7.66 -1.83 -8.20
N PRO A 195 6.60 -1.23 -7.62
CA PRO A 195 5.45 -1.98 -7.15
C PRO A 195 4.53 -2.46 -8.29
N LEU A 196 4.56 -1.80 -9.46
CA LEU A 196 3.83 -2.29 -10.62
C LEU A 196 4.52 -3.51 -11.22
N LYS A 197 5.85 -3.50 -11.34
CA LYS A 197 6.62 -4.68 -11.77
C LYS A 197 6.38 -5.88 -10.85
N LEU A 198 6.37 -5.67 -9.52
CA LEU A 198 5.97 -6.70 -8.56
C LEU A 198 4.56 -7.23 -8.83
N THR A 199 3.58 -6.33 -8.99
CA THR A 199 2.18 -6.71 -9.21
C THR A 199 2.02 -7.50 -10.51
N TYR A 200 2.70 -7.11 -11.58
CA TYR A 200 2.68 -7.84 -12.86
C TYR A 200 3.34 -9.20 -12.76
N GLY A 201 4.54 -9.32 -12.17
CA GLY A 201 5.19 -10.62 -12.01
C GLY A 201 4.36 -11.60 -11.18
N LEU A 202 3.69 -11.12 -10.12
CA LEU A 202 2.77 -11.95 -9.35
C LEU A 202 1.50 -12.32 -10.14
N ALA A 203 0.98 -11.43 -10.99
CA ALA A 203 -0.14 -11.75 -11.86
C ALA A 203 0.24 -12.76 -12.95
N GLU A 204 1.44 -12.67 -13.53
CA GLU A 204 1.97 -13.69 -14.45
C GLU A 204 2.09 -15.05 -13.74
N ALA A 205 2.53 -15.07 -12.48
CA ALA A 205 2.54 -16.28 -11.68
C ALA A 205 1.13 -16.86 -11.48
N CYS A 206 0.09 -16.04 -11.28
CA CYS A 206 -1.30 -16.52 -11.24
C CYS A 206 -1.70 -17.22 -12.54
N LEU A 207 -1.41 -16.59 -13.68
CA LEU A 207 -1.75 -17.14 -15.00
C LEU A 207 -1.04 -18.47 -15.25
N LYS A 208 0.24 -18.58 -14.87
CA LYS A 208 1.02 -19.83 -14.93
C LYS A 208 0.44 -20.94 -14.03
N ASN A 209 -0.28 -20.58 -12.98
CA ASN A 209 -1.01 -21.53 -12.11
C ASN A 209 -2.48 -21.73 -12.56
N ASN A 210 -2.80 -21.46 -13.83
CA ASN A 210 -4.14 -21.63 -14.42
C ASN A 210 -5.26 -20.81 -13.75
N ILE A 211 -4.92 -19.75 -13.02
CA ILE A 211 -5.88 -18.84 -12.41
C ILE A 211 -6.38 -17.88 -13.49
N LYS A 212 -7.69 -17.75 -13.64
CA LYS A 212 -8.29 -16.84 -14.63
C LYS A 212 -8.35 -15.43 -14.07
N ILE A 213 -7.87 -14.45 -14.85
CA ILE A 213 -8.00 -13.02 -14.54
C ILE A 213 -8.85 -12.39 -15.64
N PHE A 214 -9.91 -11.68 -15.27
CA PHE A 214 -10.74 -10.91 -16.19
C PHE A 214 -10.60 -9.42 -15.91
N GLU A 215 -10.08 -8.68 -16.88
CA GLU A 215 -9.96 -7.22 -16.83
C GLU A 215 -11.22 -6.55 -17.36
N ASN A 216 -11.38 -5.25 -17.12
CA ASN A 216 -12.54 -4.45 -17.58
C ASN A 216 -13.91 -5.08 -17.18
N SER A 217 -13.94 -5.76 -16.04
CA SER A 217 -15.06 -6.57 -15.54
C SER A 217 -15.48 -6.06 -14.15
N PRO A 218 -16.04 -4.84 -14.06
CA PRO A 218 -16.39 -4.25 -12.77
C PRO A 218 -17.53 -5.04 -12.11
N VAL A 219 -17.34 -5.44 -10.86
CA VAL A 219 -18.41 -5.99 -10.03
C VAL A 219 -19.25 -4.86 -9.46
N ASN A 220 -20.56 -4.93 -9.62
CA ASN A 220 -21.49 -3.89 -9.20
C ASN A 220 -22.40 -4.32 -8.03
N LYS A 221 -22.60 -5.63 -7.83
CA LYS A 221 -23.46 -6.20 -6.79
C LYS A 221 -22.96 -7.58 -6.39
N ILE A 222 -23.08 -7.88 -5.10
CA ILE A 222 -22.86 -9.22 -4.53
C ILE A 222 -24.17 -9.59 -3.81
N GLU A 223 -24.72 -10.75 -4.12
CA GLU A 223 -25.98 -11.23 -3.58
C GLU A 223 -25.81 -12.58 -2.88
N ASP A 224 -26.19 -12.65 -1.61
CA ASP A 224 -26.18 -13.89 -0.84
C ASP A 224 -27.37 -14.77 -1.25
N LYS A 225 -27.08 -16.00 -1.71
CA LYS A 225 -28.07 -17.00 -2.12
C LYS A 225 -28.03 -18.24 -1.24
N ASN A 226 -27.84 -18.06 0.07
CA ASN A 226 -27.80 -19.10 1.10
C ASN A 226 -26.64 -20.10 0.93
N SER A 227 -26.72 -21.02 -0.03
CA SER A 227 -25.68 -22.04 -0.31
C SER A 227 -24.50 -21.51 -1.13
N GLU A 228 -24.72 -20.43 -1.89
CA GLU A 228 -23.69 -19.77 -2.69
C GLU A 228 -23.83 -18.24 -2.62
N VAL A 229 -22.98 -17.55 -3.37
CA VAL A 229 -23.03 -16.10 -3.56
C VAL A 229 -22.98 -15.79 -5.05
N HIS A 230 -23.81 -14.85 -5.50
CA HIS A 230 -23.88 -14.40 -6.88
C HIS A 230 -23.13 -13.07 -7.02
N ILE A 231 -22.16 -13.03 -7.93
CA ILE A 231 -21.34 -11.86 -8.23
C ILE A 231 -21.78 -11.30 -9.57
N HIS A 232 -22.37 -10.10 -9.55
CA HIS A 232 -22.86 -9.44 -10.75
C HIS A 232 -21.80 -8.52 -11.34
N THR A 233 -21.46 -8.76 -12.61
CA THR A 233 -20.58 -7.90 -13.39
C THR A 233 -21.16 -7.71 -14.78
N ASN A 234 -21.32 -6.46 -15.21
CA ASN A 234 -22.01 -6.12 -16.46
C ASN A 234 -23.37 -6.83 -16.59
N LYS A 235 -23.51 -7.78 -17.54
CA LYS A 235 -24.70 -8.61 -17.76
C LYS A 235 -24.51 -10.07 -17.27
N GLN A 236 -23.34 -10.38 -16.72
CA GLN A 236 -22.93 -11.71 -16.32
C GLN A 236 -23.07 -11.91 -14.81
N ILE A 237 -23.25 -13.19 -14.42
CA ILE A 237 -23.30 -13.62 -13.04
C ILE A 237 -22.26 -14.72 -12.84
N ILE A 238 -21.35 -14.52 -11.91
CA ILE A 238 -20.44 -15.58 -11.44
C ILE A 238 -21.05 -16.16 -10.17
N LYS A 239 -21.17 -17.48 -10.10
CA LYS A 239 -21.59 -18.20 -8.90
C LYS A 239 -20.36 -18.68 -8.15
N SER A 240 -20.31 -18.46 -6.84
CA SER A 240 -19.17 -18.88 -6.03
C SER A 240 -19.56 -19.27 -4.61
N LYS A 241 -18.84 -20.25 -4.05
CA LYS A 241 -19.00 -20.65 -2.63
C LYS A 241 -18.31 -19.67 -1.68
N LYS A 242 -17.14 -19.15 -2.08
CA LYS A 242 -16.38 -18.14 -1.35
C LYS A 242 -16.07 -16.94 -2.23
N ILE A 243 -16.03 -15.75 -1.64
CA ILE A 243 -15.64 -14.51 -2.29
C ILE A 243 -14.53 -13.84 -1.49
N ILE A 244 -13.54 -13.31 -2.19
CA ILE A 244 -12.53 -12.42 -1.62
C ILE A 244 -12.73 -11.02 -2.19
N VAL A 245 -12.91 -10.01 -1.34
CA VAL A 245 -13.00 -8.60 -1.76
C VAL A 245 -11.71 -7.87 -1.40
N ALA A 246 -10.94 -7.55 -2.44
CA ALA A 246 -9.59 -6.97 -2.38
C ALA A 246 -9.53 -5.56 -3.00
N CYS A 247 -10.62 -4.79 -2.90
CA CYS A 247 -10.77 -3.51 -3.59
C CYS A 247 -10.11 -2.31 -2.88
N ASN A 248 -9.52 -2.48 -1.70
CA ASN A 248 -8.91 -1.40 -0.90
C ASN A 248 -9.79 -0.12 -0.83
N GLY A 249 -9.31 1.01 -1.36
CA GLY A 249 -10.03 2.29 -1.38
C GLY A 249 -11.13 2.42 -2.44
N TYR A 250 -11.32 1.41 -3.28
CA TYR A 250 -12.22 1.41 -4.43
C TYR A 250 -13.52 0.63 -4.17
N LEU A 251 -13.89 0.50 -2.89
CA LEU A 251 -15.03 -0.31 -2.45
C LEU A 251 -16.40 0.27 -2.83
N ASP A 252 -16.48 1.58 -3.07
CA ASP A 252 -17.73 2.33 -3.27
C ASP A 252 -18.85 1.93 -2.30
N ASP A 253 -19.88 1.23 -2.78
CA ASP A 253 -21.02 0.73 -1.99
C ASP A 253 -21.07 -0.81 -1.99
N LEU A 254 -20.06 -1.49 -2.55
CA LEU A 254 -20.06 -2.93 -2.79
C LEU A 254 -20.27 -3.75 -1.50
N LEU A 255 -19.72 -3.29 -0.38
CA LEU A 255 -19.91 -3.87 0.95
C LEU A 255 -20.71 -2.96 1.89
N GLY A 256 -21.58 -2.11 1.34
CA GLY A 256 -22.45 -1.22 2.12
C GLY A 256 -21.68 -0.35 3.11
N SER A 257 -21.95 -0.52 4.40
CA SER A 257 -21.42 0.36 5.46
C SER A 257 -19.94 0.16 5.80
N THR A 258 -19.29 -0.90 5.30
CA THR A 258 -17.86 -1.19 5.53
C THR A 258 -16.95 -0.04 5.07
N ARG A 259 -17.37 0.73 4.05
CA ARG A 259 -16.64 1.93 3.60
C ARG A 259 -16.52 3.04 4.63
N ASN A 260 -17.32 3.01 5.71
CA ASN A 260 -17.33 4.03 6.76
C ASN A 260 -16.21 3.83 7.77
N TYR A 261 -15.40 2.78 7.65
CA TYR A 261 -14.23 2.54 8.50
C TYR A 261 -12.93 3.10 7.91
N PHE A 262 -12.97 3.65 6.70
CA PHE A 262 -11.80 4.23 6.07
C PHE A 262 -12.11 5.45 5.20
N MET A 263 -11.04 6.16 4.86
CA MET A 263 -11.07 7.41 4.11
C MET A 263 -10.15 7.27 2.89
N PRO A 264 -10.64 7.51 1.66
CA PRO A 264 -9.80 7.52 0.48
C PRO A 264 -8.97 8.81 0.44
N ILE A 265 -7.65 8.66 0.30
CA ILE A 265 -6.68 9.75 0.20
C ILE A 265 -5.85 9.57 -1.05
N ASN A 266 -5.61 10.67 -1.75
CA ASN A 266 -4.80 10.75 -2.95
C ASN A 266 -3.38 11.18 -2.57
N ASN A 267 -2.41 10.33 -2.90
CA ASN A 267 -0.98 10.64 -2.79
C ASN A 267 -0.40 10.83 -4.20
N TYR A 268 0.71 11.55 -4.32
CA TYR A 268 1.35 11.90 -5.59
C TYR A 268 2.83 11.61 -5.55
N ILE A 269 3.35 11.21 -6.71
CA ILE A 269 4.75 10.93 -6.94
C ILE A 269 5.19 11.61 -8.22
N ILE A 270 6.43 12.07 -8.24
CA ILE A 270 7.14 12.51 -9.44
C ILE A 270 8.37 11.63 -9.66
N ALA A 271 8.83 11.55 -10.91
CA ALA A 271 10.15 11.02 -11.23
C ALA A 271 10.90 12.01 -12.12
N THR A 272 12.17 12.24 -11.79
CA THR A 272 13.09 13.04 -12.61
C THR A 272 13.49 12.28 -13.89
N GLU A 273 14.17 12.95 -14.80
CA GLU A 273 15.08 12.28 -15.74
C GLU A 273 16.19 11.51 -14.98
N PRO A 274 16.86 10.53 -15.60
CA PRO A 274 17.98 9.82 -14.96
C PRO A 274 19.06 10.81 -14.53
N ILE A 275 19.41 10.82 -13.24
CA ILE A 275 20.41 11.77 -12.71
C ILE A 275 21.83 11.19 -12.69
N GLY A 276 21.98 9.91 -13.04
CA GLY A 276 23.24 9.17 -13.04
C GLY A 276 23.60 8.58 -11.67
N GLU A 277 24.29 7.44 -11.69
CA GLU A 277 24.65 6.69 -10.48
C GLU A 277 25.53 7.50 -9.52
N THR A 278 26.50 8.24 -10.05
CA THR A 278 27.44 9.06 -9.26
C THR A 278 26.70 10.07 -8.39
N LEU A 279 25.73 10.79 -8.97
CA LEU A 279 24.94 11.74 -8.19
C LEU A 279 23.94 11.04 -7.27
N ALA A 280 23.31 9.96 -7.73
CA ALA A 280 22.39 9.19 -6.89
C ALA A 280 23.08 8.69 -5.60
N LYS A 281 24.29 8.13 -5.70
CA LYS A 281 25.11 7.72 -4.54
C LYS A 281 25.56 8.89 -3.67
N LYS A 282 25.74 10.09 -4.25
CA LYS A 282 26.01 11.29 -3.45
C LYS A 282 24.78 11.72 -2.64
N LEU A 283 23.59 11.63 -3.23
CA LEU A 283 22.34 12.03 -2.59
C LEU A 283 21.86 11.05 -1.51
N ILE A 284 21.91 9.75 -1.81
CA ILE A 284 21.54 8.66 -0.88
C ILE A 284 22.61 7.58 -0.99
N LYS A 285 23.57 7.61 -0.07
CA LYS A 285 24.80 6.79 -0.10
C LYS A 285 24.55 5.30 -0.32
N ARG A 286 23.53 4.77 0.37
CA ARG A 286 23.20 3.33 0.36
C ARG A 286 22.18 2.93 -0.70
N ASN A 287 21.69 3.86 -1.52
CA ASN A 287 20.58 3.62 -2.45
C ASN A 287 19.38 2.91 -1.78
N CYS A 288 19.10 3.28 -0.52
CA CYS A 288 17.96 2.77 0.24
C CYS A 288 16.73 3.66 0.00
N GLY A 289 15.55 3.16 0.37
CA GLY A 289 14.36 4.01 0.43
C GLY A 289 14.46 4.94 1.63
N VAL A 290 13.95 6.16 1.53
CA VAL A 290 13.93 7.11 2.65
C VAL A 290 12.49 7.53 2.94
N ILE A 291 12.13 7.59 4.21
CA ILE A 291 10.87 8.16 4.73
C ILE A 291 11.21 9.10 5.87
N ASP A 292 10.44 10.17 6.08
CA ASP A 292 10.70 11.09 7.18
C ASP A 292 9.63 11.14 8.27
N SER A 293 9.95 11.80 9.38
CA SER A 293 9.19 11.75 10.63
C SER A 293 7.93 12.62 10.69
N ARG A 294 7.63 13.36 9.60
CA ARG A 294 6.45 14.23 9.54
C ARG A 294 5.14 13.46 9.53
N PHE A 295 4.04 14.12 9.91
CA PHE A 295 2.73 13.51 9.77
C PHE A 295 2.36 13.29 8.30
N MET A 296 2.51 14.34 7.47
CA MET A 296 2.51 14.21 6.02
C MET A 296 3.93 13.91 5.54
N ILE A 297 4.28 12.64 5.52
CA ILE A 297 5.62 12.15 5.17
C ILE A 297 6.06 12.59 3.75
N ASP A 298 7.34 12.89 3.59
CA ASP A 298 7.99 12.66 2.29
C ASP A 298 8.60 11.26 2.29
N TYR A 299 8.56 10.64 1.13
CA TYR A 299 9.26 9.40 0.88
C TYR A 299 9.88 9.44 -0.50
N TYR A 300 11.08 8.89 -0.63
CA TYR A 300 11.80 8.91 -1.89
C TYR A 300 12.80 7.77 -1.99
N ARG A 301 13.16 7.45 -3.22
CA ARG A 301 14.10 6.39 -3.60
C ARG A 301 14.57 6.60 -5.04
N PHE A 302 15.58 5.87 -5.46
CA PHE A 302 15.93 5.81 -6.88
C PHE A 302 15.22 4.66 -7.60
N SER A 303 14.97 4.83 -8.90
CA SER A 303 14.65 3.75 -9.83
C SER A 303 15.91 2.96 -10.22
N GLU A 304 15.70 1.87 -10.97
CA GLU A 304 16.73 1.04 -11.58
C GLU A 304 17.70 1.80 -12.50
N ASP A 305 17.25 2.90 -13.12
CA ASP A 305 18.04 3.79 -13.99
C ASP A 305 18.41 5.12 -13.29
N TYR A 306 18.37 5.16 -11.96
CA TYR A 306 18.76 6.31 -11.15
C TYR A 306 17.95 7.59 -11.42
N ARG A 307 16.64 7.47 -11.59
CA ARG A 307 15.71 8.61 -11.47
C ARG A 307 15.34 8.79 -10.02
N LEU A 308 15.28 10.02 -9.54
CA LEU A 308 14.76 10.29 -8.20
C LEU A 308 13.23 10.20 -8.24
N LEU A 309 12.68 9.18 -7.59
CA LEU A 309 11.26 9.08 -7.33
C LEU A 309 10.98 9.74 -5.98
N PHE A 310 10.13 10.76 -5.99
CA PHE A 310 9.80 11.54 -4.79
C PHE A 310 8.29 11.61 -4.61
N GLY A 311 7.80 11.28 -3.41
CA GLY A 311 6.38 11.28 -3.08
C GLY A 311 6.06 12.06 -1.80
N GLY A 312 4.82 12.55 -1.76
CA GLY A 312 4.30 13.53 -0.80
C GLY A 312 4.05 14.89 -1.47
N PRO A 313 3.11 15.76 -1.05
CA PRO A 313 2.08 15.64 0.00
C PRO A 313 0.87 14.79 -0.41
N GLU A 314 -0.06 14.61 0.53
CA GLU A 314 -1.36 13.98 0.28
C GLU A 314 -2.49 15.03 0.13
N THR A 315 -3.48 14.69 -0.71
CA THR A 315 -4.74 15.44 -0.85
C THR A 315 -5.91 14.49 -0.73
N ILE A 316 -7.06 15.05 -0.41
CA ILE A 316 -8.11 14.25 0.23
C ILE A 316 -9.49 14.65 -0.28
N THR A 317 -9.43 15.44 -1.34
CA THR A 317 -10.47 15.58 -2.32
C THR A 317 -10.55 14.30 -3.14
N SER A 318 -11.74 13.99 -3.65
CA SER A 318 -11.90 12.90 -4.63
C SER A 318 -11.26 13.24 -5.98
N LYS A 319 -10.97 14.52 -6.24
CA LYS A 319 -10.26 14.96 -7.43
C LYS A 319 -8.76 15.04 -7.14
N PHE A 320 -7.95 14.62 -8.10
CA PHE A 320 -6.52 14.85 -8.08
C PHE A 320 -6.21 16.36 -8.23
N VAL A 321 -5.08 16.81 -7.69
CA VAL A 321 -4.61 18.19 -7.91
C VAL A 321 -4.23 18.37 -9.38
N LYS A 322 -4.57 19.54 -9.94
CA LYS A 322 -4.31 19.84 -11.36
C LYS A 322 -2.82 19.78 -11.71
N ASP A 323 -1.98 20.30 -10.81
CA ASP A 323 -0.53 20.37 -10.99
C ASP A 323 0.18 19.55 -9.90
N ALA A 324 0.04 18.23 -9.99
CA ALA A 324 0.72 17.28 -9.11
C ALA A 324 2.24 17.41 -9.18
N LYS A 325 2.76 17.72 -10.38
CA LYS A 325 4.19 17.88 -10.64
C LYS A 325 4.80 18.95 -9.74
N ASN A 326 4.31 20.20 -9.82
CA ASN A 326 4.84 21.29 -9.00
C ASN A 326 4.49 21.12 -7.51
N PHE A 327 3.35 20.49 -7.19
CA PHE A 327 2.95 20.23 -5.81
C PHE A 327 3.97 19.37 -5.06
N VAL A 328 4.48 18.32 -5.70
CA VAL A 328 5.51 17.43 -5.15
C VAL A 328 6.91 18.03 -5.29
N ALA A 329 7.23 18.67 -6.43
CA ALA A 329 8.56 19.24 -6.71
C ALA A 329 9.00 20.24 -5.63
N LYS A 330 8.09 21.09 -5.16
CA LYS A 330 8.35 22.04 -4.06
C LYS A 330 8.83 21.38 -2.77
N ARG A 331 8.51 20.11 -2.53
CA ARG A 331 8.99 19.35 -1.37
C ARG A 331 10.35 18.72 -1.65
N MET A 332 10.50 18.14 -2.84
CA MET A 332 11.77 17.61 -3.33
C MET A 332 12.90 18.65 -3.28
N TYR A 333 12.70 19.85 -3.82
CA TYR A 333 13.73 20.89 -3.86
C TYR A 333 14.17 21.38 -2.48
N LYS A 334 13.33 21.21 -1.46
CA LYS A 334 13.74 21.57 -0.10
C LYS A 334 14.56 20.46 0.57
N VAL A 335 14.47 19.21 0.09
CA VAL A 335 15.34 18.10 0.52
C VAL A 335 16.64 18.12 -0.27
N PHE A 336 16.54 18.24 -1.61
CA PHE A 336 17.68 18.26 -2.52
C PHE A 336 17.59 19.50 -3.43
N PRO A 337 18.14 20.66 -3.01
CA PRO A 337 18.08 21.90 -3.80
C PRO A 337 18.66 21.76 -5.21
N GLU A 338 19.70 20.94 -5.37
CA GLU A 338 20.34 20.69 -6.67
C GLU A 338 19.43 19.97 -7.68
N MET A 339 18.28 19.42 -7.26
CA MET A 339 17.31 18.80 -8.18
C MET A 339 16.55 19.81 -9.05
N GLN A 340 16.67 21.11 -8.79
CA GLN A 340 16.08 22.16 -9.65
C GLN A 340 16.65 22.17 -11.08
N LYS A 341 17.87 21.62 -11.28
CA LYS A 341 18.51 21.55 -12.60
C LYS A 341 18.06 20.37 -13.46
N TYR A 342 17.30 19.43 -12.89
CA TYR A 342 16.82 18.23 -13.58
C TYR A 342 15.33 18.35 -13.93
N LYS A 343 14.97 17.85 -15.10
CA LYS A 343 13.59 17.79 -15.58
C LYS A 343 12.80 16.77 -14.78
N ILE A 344 11.55 17.10 -14.48
CA ILE A 344 10.57 16.13 -13.98
C ILE A 344 9.81 15.55 -15.17
N GLU A 345 10.17 14.33 -15.56
CA GLU A 345 9.59 13.64 -16.71
C GLU A 345 8.21 13.05 -16.40
N PHE A 346 8.02 12.50 -15.20
CA PHE A 346 6.81 11.78 -14.84
C PHE A 346 6.12 12.38 -13.61
N SER A 347 4.80 12.29 -13.59
CA SER A 347 3.99 12.63 -12.41
C SER A 347 2.70 11.82 -12.42
N TRP A 348 2.42 11.13 -11.31
CA TRP A 348 1.19 10.38 -11.15
C TRP A 348 0.65 10.48 -9.73
N GLY A 349 -0.65 10.25 -9.59
CA GLY A 349 -1.31 10.11 -8.30
C GLY A 349 -1.61 8.65 -7.97
N GLY A 350 -2.17 8.37 -6.80
CA GLY A 350 -2.82 7.11 -6.46
C GLY A 350 -3.74 7.27 -5.25
N THR A 351 -4.87 6.56 -5.25
CA THR A 351 -5.81 6.58 -4.11
C THR A 351 -5.56 5.39 -3.18
N LEU A 352 -5.43 5.66 -1.88
CA LEU A 352 -5.29 4.67 -0.82
C LEU A 352 -6.36 4.85 0.26
N ALA A 353 -6.68 3.79 0.99
CA ALA A 353 -7.61 3.83 2.11
C ALA A 353 -6.86 3.96 3.45
N ILE A 354 -7.32 4.89 4.28
CA ILE A 354 -6.77 5.15 5.62
C ILE A 354 -7.86 4.91 6.66
N SER A 355 -7.60 3.99 7.59
CA SER A 355 -8.44 3.80 8.78
C SER A 355 -8.04 4.79 9.88
N ILE A 356 -8.96 5.09 10.81
CA ILE A 356 -8.70 6.06 11.89
C ILE A 356 -7.53 5.62 12.79
N ASN A 357 -7.51 4.35 13.19
CA ASN A 357 -6.43 3.79 14.00
C ASN A 357 -5.17 3.46 13.18
N ARG A 358 -5.18 3.70 11.86
CA ARG A 358 -4.09 3.43 10.91
C ARG A 358 -3.69 1.95 10.79
N LEU A 359 -4.54 1.03 11.21
CA LEU A 359 -4.32 -0.41 11.10
C LEU A 359 -5.16 -1.00 9.95
N PRO A 360 -4.67 -2.06 9.29
CA PRO A 360 -5.41 -2.72 8.22
C PRO A 360 -6.70 -3.33 8.76
N ILE A 361 -7.74 -3.35 7.93
CA ILE A 361 -9.04 -3.92 8.26
C ILE A 361 -9.17 -5.23 7.51
N LEU A 362 -9.28 -6.33 8.25
CA LEU A 362 -9.59 -7.66 7.74
C LEU A 362 -10.92 -8.07 8.37
N GLY A 363 -11.81 -8.69 7.60
CA GLY A 363 -13.07 -9.18 8.14
C GLY A 363 -13.83 -10.07 7.17
N TYR A 364 -15.00 -10.51 7.61
CA TYR A 364 -15.88 -11.34 6.81
C TYR A 364 -17.35 -10.96 6.97
N LEU A 365 -18.16 -11.30 5.97
CA LEU A 365 -19.61 -11.12 5.92
C LEU A 365 -20.26 -12.42 5.42
N MET A 366 -21.59 -12.47 5.37
CA MET A 366 -22.36 -13.56 4.75
C MET A 366 -21.96 -14.93 5.33
N ASN A 367 -21.94 -15.05 6.66
CA ASN A 367 -21.50 -16.27 7.37
C ASN A 367 -20.15 -16.80 6.87
N GLN A 368 -19.16 -15.91 6.77
CA GLN A 368 -17.79 -16.20 6.30
C GLN A 368 -17.69 -16.63 4.83
N LYS A 369 -18.74 -16.51 4.02
CA LYS A 369 -18.65 -16.71 2.56
C LYS A 369 -17.90 -15.59 1.87
N LEU A 370 -18.01 -14.36 2.37
CA LEU A 370 -17.29 -13.21 1.87
C LEU A 370 -16.20 -12.81 2.87
N ILE A 371 -14.95 -12.80 2.43
CA ILE A 371 -13.80 -12.35 3.22
C ILE A 371 -13.20 -11.12 2.52
N TYR A 372 -12.76 -10.12 3.28
CA TYR A 372 -12.24 -8.89 2.71
C TYR A 372 -11.02 -8.37 3.48
N SER A 373 -10.21 -7.58 2.79
CA SER A 373 -9.13 -6.81 3.41
C SER A 373 -8.92 -5.47 2.69
N HIS A 374 -8.76 -4.39 3.47
CA HIS A 374 -8.55 -3.04 2.95
C HIS A 374 -7.89 -2.12 4.00
N ALA A 375 -7.67 -0.86 3.61
CA ALA A 375 -7.26 0.24 4.50
C ALA A 375 -5.89 0.06 5.18
N TYR A 376 -4.90 -0.40 4.42
CA TYR A 376 -3.51 -0.56 4.87
C TYR A 376 -2.80 0.76 5.25
N SER A 377 -3.47 1.92 5.15
CA SER A 377 -3.04 3.17 5.78
C SER A 377 -1.62 3.62 5.41
N GLY A 378 -1.25 3.46 4.14
CA GLY A 378 0.07 3.84 3.60
C GLY A 378 1.18 2.81 3.83
N HIS A 379 0.89 1.70 4.50
CA HIS A 379 1.83 0.60 4.75
C HIS A 379 1.34 -0.69 4.07
N GLY A 380 0.96 -0.58 2.80
CA GLY A 380 0.25 -1.64 2.07
C GLY A 380 1.13 -2.58 1.28
N LEU A 381 2.38 -2.24 0.95
CA LEU A 381 3.17 -3.04 0.00
C LEU A 381 3.43 -4.46 0.51
N ALA A 382 3.98 -4.60 1.71
CA ALA A 382 4.16 -5.89 2.38
C ALA A 382 2.81 -6.45 2.88
N MET A 383 2.05 -5.62 3.63
CA MET A 383 0.86 -6.08 4.35
C MET A 383 -0.31 -6.50 3.46
N SER A 384 -0.42 -5.99 2.23
CA SER A 384 -1.47 -6.46 1.30
C SER A 384 -1.18 -7.86 0.79
N VAL A 385 0.08 -8.18 0.49
CA VAL A 385 0.50 -9.53 0.14
C VAL A 385 0.30 -10.48 1.32
N MET A 386 0.70 -10.06 2.53
CA MET A 386 0.48 -10.85 3.74
C MET A 386 -1.01 -11.05 4.04
N ALA A 387 -1.85 -10.03 3.86
CA ALA A 387 -3.29 -10.16 4.03
C ALA A 387 -3.88 -11.21 3.07
N GLY A 388 -3.39 -11.28 1.82
CA GLY A 388 -3.80 -12.33 0.89
C GLY A 388 -3.45 -13.74 1.38
N LYS A 389 -2.25 -13.91 1.96
CA LYS A 389 -1.84 -15.16 2.61
C LYS A 389 -2.75 -15.51 3.80
N LEU A 390 -3.02 -14.56 4.69
CA LEU A 390 -3.90 -14.76 5.85
C LEU A 390 -5.34 -15.12 5.44
N ILE A 391 -5.88 -14.49 4.39
CA ILE A 391 -7.20 -14.84 3.85
C ILE A 391 -7.20 -16.28 3.34
N SER A 392 -6.14 -16.68 2.64
CA SER A 392 -6.00 -18.04 2.11
C SER A 392 -5.94 -19.08 3.22
N GLU A 393 -5.17 -18.80 4.28
CA GLU A 393 -5.11 -19.66 5.48
C GLU A 393 -6.46 -19.77 6.17
N LYS A 394 -7.24 -18.69 6.23
CA LYS A 394 -8.60 -18.71 6.79
C LYS A 394 -9.56 -19.55 5.94
N ILE A 395 -9.48 -19.44 4.61
CA ILE A 395 -10.33 -20.21 3.69
C ILE A 395 -10.04 -21.71 3.79
N LEU A 396 -8.77 -22.07 3.95
CA LEU A 396 -8.30 -23.45 4.06
C LEU A 396 -8.35 -23.99 5.51
N ASP A 397 -8.87 -23.20 6.46
CA ASP A 397 -8.93 -23.52 7.90
C ASP A 397 -7.59 -23.96 8.51
N LYS A 398 -6.49 -23.36 8.05
CA LYS A 398 -5.12 -23.71 8.47
C LYS A 398 -4.65 -22.92 9.69
N SER A 399 -5.29 -21.80 10.01
CA SER A 399 -4.81 -20.89 11.05
C SER A 399 -5.83 -19.85 11.50
N ASN A 400 -5.72 -19.42 12.76
CA ASN A 400 -6.51 -18.33 13.34
C ASN A 400 -5.82 -16.96 13.25
N ARG A 401 -4.69 -16.84 12.54
CA ARG A 401 -3.93 -15.58 12.40
C ARG A 401 -4.74 -14.46 11.75
N PHE A 402 -5.68 -14.80 10.86
CA PHE A 402 -6.64 -13.84 10.30
C PHE A 402 -7.51 -13.21 11.39
N ASP A 403 -7.97 -14.01 12.35
CA ASP A 403 -8.90 -13.56 13.39
C ASP A 403 -8.25 -12.54 14.35
N MET A 404 -6.93 -12.59 14.52
CA MET A 404 -6.16 -11.58 15.26
C MET A 404 -6.31 -10.17 14.66
N PHE A 405 -6.49 -10.04 13.35
CA PHE A 405 -6.79 -8.77 12.69
C PHE A 405 -8.29 -8.44 12.74
N ASN A 406 -9.16 -9.43 12.51
CA ASN A 406 -10.61 -9.25 12.57
C ASN A 406 -11.09 -8.74 13.94
N GLN A 407 -10.43 -9.14 15.02
CA GLN A 407 -10.72 -8.68 16.38
C GLN A 407 -10.21 -7.26 16.69
N ILE A 408 -9.58 -6.55 15.74
CA ILE A 408 -9.20 -5.15 15.95
C ILE A 408 -10.46 -4.29 15.94
N LYS A 409 -10.75 -3.60 17.04
CA LYS A 409 -11.86 -2.63 17.09
C LYS A 409 -11.50 -1.39 16.27
N HIS A 410 -12.09 -1.27 15.08
CA HIS A 410 -11.96 -0.10 14.23
C HIS A 410 -13.06 0.93 14.52
N ILE A 411 -12.69 2.19 14.48
CA ILE A 411 -13.62 3.30 14.70
C ILE A 411 -14.37 3.55 13.39
N LYS A 412 -15.71 3.56 13.48
CA LYS A 412 -16.60 3.93 12.37
C LYS A 412 -16.72 5.45 12.31
N ILE A 413 -16.59 6.02 11.12
CA ILE A 413 -16.79 7.46 10.92
C ILE A 413 -18.30 7.76 11.05
N PRO A 414 -18.72 8.64 11.98
CA PRO A 414 -20.14 8.96 12.18
C PRO A 414 -20.71 9.71 10.97
N GLY A 415 -22.04 9.64 10.79
CA GLY A 415 -22.77 10.39 9.74
C GLY A 415 -22.50 9.98 8.29
N GLY A 416 -21.87 8.82 8.07
CA GLY A 416 -21.71 8.22 6.75
C GLY A 416 -21.06 9.18 5.73
N ASN A 417 -21.63 9.28 4.53
CA ASN A 417 -21.08 10.14 3.47
C ASN A 417 -21.08 11.64 3.80
N ILE A 418 -22.02 12.09 4.63
CA ILE A 418 -22.28 13.51 4.89
C ILE A 418 -21.19 14.08 5.79
N LEU A 419 -20.97 13.44 6.95
CA LEU A 419 -19.98 13.92 7.92
C LEU A 419 -18.56 13.43 7.65
N ARG A 420 -18.38 12.42 6.80
CA ARG A 420 -17.04 11.91 6.46
C ARG A 420 -16.14 12.99 5.86
N ARG A 421 -16.65 13.92 5.05
CA ARG A 421 -15.82 14.98 4.43
C ARG A 421 -15.49 16.15 5.37
N PRO A 422 -16.42 16.69 6.18
CA PRO A 422 -16.09 17.74 7.15
C PRO A 422 -15.12 17.28 8.25
N ILE A 423 -15.40 16.14 8.92
CA ILE A 423 -14.52 15.57 9.97
C ILE A 423 -13.10 15.43 9.43
N TYR A 424 -13.03 15.02 8.18
CA TYR A 424 -11.80 14.81 7.46
C TYR A 424 -11.00 16.11 7.25
N SER A 425 -11.62 17.13 6.66
CA SER A 425 -10.94 18.39 6.37
C SER A 425 -10.36 19.03 7.63
N SER A 426 -11.09 18.95 8.75
CA SER A 426 -10.65 19.46 10.05
C SER A 426 -9.41 18.74 10.58
N ALA A 427 -9.36 17.41 10.47
CA ALA A 427 -8.20 16.63 10.91
C ALA A 427 -6.92 17.04 10.14
N ILE A 428 -7.01 17.32 8.84
CA ILE A 428 -5.84 17.80 8.07
C ILE A 428 -5.36 19.13 8.57
N ILE A 429 -6.27 20.09 8.73
CA ILE A 429 -5.90 21.46 9.10
C ILE A 429 -5.17 21.41 10.43
N TYR A 430 -5.69 20.62 11.37
CA TYR A 430 -5.05 20.35 12.64
C TYR A 430 -3.64 19.73 12.48
N TYR A 431 -3.49 18.65 11.73
CA TYR A 431 -2.17 18.01 11.57
C TYR A 431 -1.18 18.84 10.74
N ARG A 432 -1.64 19.66 9.79
CA ARG A 432 -0.82 20.65 9.08
C ARG A 432 -0.31 21.72 10.04
N ALA A 433 -1.15 22.18 10.96
CA ALA A 433 -0.75 23.12 11.99
C ALA A 433 0.30 22.50 12.91
N ILE A 434 0.11 21.23 13.34
CA ILE A 434 1.11 20.51 14.14
C ILE A 434 2.45 20.36 13.40
N ASP A 435 2.43 19.94 12.13
CA ASP A 435 3.65 19.81 11.31
C ASP A 435 4.37 21.15 11.13
N PHE A 436 3.65 22.27 11.14
CA PHE A 436 4.23 23.61 11.10
C PHE A 436 4.81 24.03 12.45
N LEU A 437 4.04 23.85 13.53
CA LEU A 437 4.45 24.21 14.90
C LEU A 437 5.66 23.41 15.38
N ASN A 438 5.77 22.13 15.03
CA ASN A 438 6.91 21.29 15.40
C ASN A 438 8.23 21.69 14.68
N ARG A 439 8.18 22.61 13.71
CA ARG A 439 9.36 23.12 13.00
C ARG A 439 9.86 24.47 13.52
N LEU A 440 8.99 25.21 14.19
CA LEU A 440 9.39 26.37 15.00
C LEU A 440 10.16 25.85 16.21
#